data_AF-A0A4Q2DSA6-F1
#
_entry.id   AF-A0A4Q2DSA6-F1
#
_cell.length_a   1.000
_cell.length_b   1.000
_cell.length_c   1.000
_cell.angle_alpha   90.00
_cell.angle_beta   90.00
_cell.angle_gamma   90.00
#
_symmetry.space_group_name_H-M   'P 1'
#
loop_
_entity.id
_entity.type
_entity.pdbx_description
1 polymer ?
#
loop_
_entity_poly.entity_id
_entity_poly.type
_entity_poly.pdbx_seq_one_letter_code
_entity_poly.pdbx_strand_id
1 'polypeptide(L)'
;MGNSNVATITISGHGKRPSVSSGDLTPAVLLEFIQYCCCFFNEKDIPEEKRVARPVLFCFKDVRISTYVSANQSILGALPFDTFLKCIRDNFLPHDWAGNLRADIYRASQGKDQPWRDYANKVASAGLQWNYGQRRQSI
;
A
#
# COMPACT_ATOMS: atom_id res chain seq x y z
N MET A 1 -15.57 -13.97 11.87
CA MET A 1 -14.46 -13.07 11.49
C MET A 1 -13.40 -13.94 10.86
N GLY A 2 -13.27 -13.89 9.54
CA GLY A 2 -12.28 -14.73 8.84
C GLY A 2 -10.87 -14.29 9.20
N ASN A 3 -9.97 -15.24 9.42
CA ASN A 3 -8.54 -14.97 9.56
C ASN A 3 -8.05 -14.38 8.22
N SER A 4 -8.15 -13.07 8.04
CA SER A 4 -7.54 -12.37 6.91
C SER A 4 -6.03 -12.54 7.04
N ASN A 5 -5.45 -13.33 6.13
CA ASN A 5 -4.02 -13.41 5.97
C ASN A 5 -3.56 -12.08 5.34
N VAL A 6 -3.24 -11.08 6.16
CA VAL A 6 -2.81 -9.77 5.71
C VAL A 6 -1.46 -9.90 5.00
N ALA A 7 -1.36 -9.30 3.81
CA ALA A 7 -0.11 -9.31 3.06
C ALA A 7 1.01 -8.59 3.84
N THR A 8 2.24 -9.03 3.68
CA THR A 8 3.44 -8.49 4.34
C THR A 8 4.48 -8.10 3.31
N ILE A 9 5.31 -7.12 3.65
CA ILE A 9 6.39 -6.68 2.78
C ILE A 9 7.69 -7.34 3.20
N THR A 10 8.42 -7.87 2.21
CA THR A 10 9.76 -8.40 2.41
C THR A 10 10.75 -7.63 1.55
N ILE A 11 11.88 -7.28 2.17
CA ILE A 11 12.99 -6.61 1.52
C ILE A 11 14.23 -7.46 1.74
N SER A 12 14.89 -7.84 0.66
CA SER A 12 16.06 -8.71 0.70
C SER A 12 17.39 -7.95 0.89
N GLY A 13 17.33 -6.72 1.41
CA GLY A 13 18.45 -5.80 1.64
C GLY A 13 18.23 -4.39 1.08
N HIS A 14 19.06 -3.43 1.50
CA HIS A 14 19.05 -2.05 0.98
C HIS A 14 19.18 -2.02 -0.55
N GLY A 15 18.41 -1.14 -1.21
CA GLY A 15 18.42 -0.98 -2.67
C GLY A 15 17.89 -2.15 -3.46
N LYS A 16 17.19 -3.09 -2.81
CA LYS A 16 16.47 -4.16 -3.51
C LYS A 16 14.99 -3.83 -3.64
N ARG A 17 14.41 -4.41 -4.69
CA ARG A 17 12.99 -4.29 -5.00
C ARG A 17 12.16 -4.87 -3.84
N PRO A 18 11.13 -4.15 -3.35
CA PRO A 18 10.21 -4.68 -2.36
C PRO A 18 9.39 -5.84 -2.96
N SER A 19 9.04 -6.82 -2.14
CA SER A 19 8.11 -7.89 -2.49
C SER A 19 6.94 -7.87 -1.52
N VAL A 20 5.72 -7.95 -2.04
CA VAL A 20 4.49 -8.07 -1.26
C VAL A 20 4.06 -9.54 -1.30
N SER A 21 3.95 -10.18 -0.14
CA SER A 21 3.53 -11.58 -0.02
C SER A 21 2.07 -11.78 -0.47
N SER A 22 1.63 -13.03 -0.56
CA SER A 22 0.22 -13.33 -0.80
C SER A 22 -0.62 -12.98 0.42
N GLY A 23 -1.82 -12.46 0.20
CA GLY A 23 -2.68 -12.01 1.29
C GLY A 23 -3.55 -10.81 0.94
N ASP A 24 -4.39 -10.41 1.88
CA ASP A 24 -5.25 -9.26 1.74
C ASP A 24 -4.44 -7.97 1.84
N LEU A 25 -4.57 -7.12 0.83
CA LEU A 25 -3.99 -5.78 0.84
C LEU A 25 -4.75 -4.90 1.81
N THR A 26 -4.00 -4.12 2.58
CA THR A 26 -4.53 -3.10 3.47
C THR A 26 -3.92 -1.73 3.13
N PRO A 27 -4.55 -0.61 3.54
CA PRO A 27 -3.98 0.71 3.36
C PRO A 27 -2.58 0.85 3.98
N ALA A 28 -2.36 0.22 5.14
CA ALA A 28 -1.07 0.19 5.82
C ALA A 28 0.01 -0.48 4.96
N VAL A 29 -0.28 -1.67 4.41
CA VAL A 29 0.66 -2.42 3.55
C VAL A 29 0.96 -1.64 2.28
N LEU A 30 -0.04 -1.03 1.64
CA LEU A 30 0.22 -0.22 0.45
C LEU A 30 1.08 1.00 0.76
N LEU A 31 0.83 1.70 1.87
CA LEU A 31 1.62 2.86 2.28
C LEU A 31 3.09 2.47 2.51
N GLU A 32 3.33 1.36 3.20
CA GLU A 32 4.66 0.82 3.45
C GLU A 32 5.34 0.43 2.12
N PHE A 33 4.61 -0.21 1.20
CA PHE A 33 5.12 -0.60 -0.12
C PHE A 33 5.58 0.61 -0.92
N ILE A 34 4.80 1.69 -0.90
CA ILE A 34 5.10 2.93 -1.59
C ILE A 34 6.38 3.55 -1.04
N GLN A 35 6.56 3.59 0.27
CA GLN A 35 7.77 4.12 0.90
C GLN A 35 9.00 3.35 0.40
N TYR A 36 8.94 2.02 0.39
CA TYR A 36 10.05 1.20 -0.11
C TYR A 36 10.29 1.34 -1.61
N CYS A 37 9.24 1.46 -2.42
CA CYS A 37 9.37 1.78 -3.83
C CYS A 37 10.07 3.13 -4.05
N CYS A 38 9.68 4.18 -3.32
CA CYS A 38 10.32 5.50 -3.42
C CYS A 38 11.80 5.45 -3.03
N CYS A 39 12.14 4.76 -1.93
CA CYS A 39 13.54 4.54 -1.55
C CYS A 39 14.32 3.83 -2.67
N PHE A 40 13.76 2.74 -3.22
CA PHE A 40 14.36 2.00 -4.31
C PHE A 40 14.55 2.85 -5.58
N PHE A 41 13.58 3.68 -5.95
CA PHE A 41 13.68 4.56 -7.11
C PHE A 41 14.77 5.60 -6.96
N ASN A 42 14.88 6.20 -5.76
CA ASN A 42 15.90 7.20 -5.48
C ASN A 42 17.31 6.59 -5.46
N GLU A 43 17.46 5.42 -4.83
CA GLU A 43 18.77 4.74 -4.77
C GLU A 43 19.25 4.23 -6.14
N LYS A 44 18.33 3.92 -7.06
CA LYS A 44 18.64 3.41 -8.39
C LYS A 44 18.53 4.45 -9.50
N ASP A 45 18.25 5.70 -9.14
CA ASP A 45 18.04 6.82 -10.06
C ASP A 45 17.07 6.46 -11.20
N ILE A 46 15.92 5.88 -10.84
CA ILE A 46 14.94 5.39 -11.82
C ILE A 46 14.09 6.57 -12.33
N PRO A 47 14.11 6.85 -13.65
CA PRO A 47 13.27 7.87 -14.27
C PRO A 47 11.79 7.60 -14.02
N GLU A 48 11.00 8.65 -13.85
CA GLU A 48 9.59 8.55 -13.44
C GLU A 48 8.77 7.67 -14.38
N GLU A 49 8.99 7.81 -15.68
CA GLU A 49 8.34 7.07 -16.75
C GLU A 49 8.69 5.57 -16.77
N LYS A 50 9.73 5.14 -16.04
CA LYS A 50 10.16 3.74 -15.95
C LYS A 50 9.87 3.09 -14.60
N ARG A 51 9.25 3.81 -13.66
CA ARG A 51 9.01 3.33 -12.28
C ARG A 51 8.04 2.15 -12.21
N VAL A 52 7.09 2.02 -13.13
CA VAL A 52 6.07 0.95 -13.09
C VAL A 52 6.49 -0.30 -13.87
N ALA A 53 6.75 -0.15 -15.17
CA ALA A 53 6.89 -1.23 -16.15
C ALA A 53 7.84 -2.39 -15.75
N ARG A 54 8.93 -2.09 -15.05
CA ARG A 54 9.91 -3.11 -14.62
C ARG A 54 9.99 -3.24 -13.11
N PRO A 55 10.10 -2.16 -12.34
CA PRO A 55 10.33 -2.24 -10.90
C PRO A 55 9.14 -2.70 -10.08
N VAL A 56 7.90 -2.39 -10.48
CA VAL A 56 6.73 -2.48 -9.59
C VAL A 56 5.75 -3.59 -9.97
N LEU A 57 5.52 -3.82 -11.27
CA LEU A 57 4.49 -4.76 -11.74
C LEU A 57 4.61 -6.16 -11.11
N PHE A 58 5.83 -6.63 -10.91
CA PHE A 58 6.10 -7.98 -10.41
C PHE A 58 6.41 -8.07 -8.90
N CYS A 59 6.09 -7.01 -8.15
CA CYS A 59 6.30 -7.01 -6.69
C CYS A 59 5.26 -7.84 -5.93
N PHE A 60 4.07 -8.03 -6.49
CA PHE A 60 2.96 -8.71 -5.83
C PHE A 60 3.02 -10.22 -6.06
N LYS A 61 3.05 -11.00 -4.98
CA LYS A 61 3.04 -12.47 -5.02
C LYS A 61 1.65 -13.08 -4.95
N ASP A 62 0.64 -12.30 -4.56
CA ASP A 62 -0.74 -12.73 -4.59
C ASP A 62 -1.19 -13.04 -6.03
N VAL A 63 -1.81 -14.21 -6.23
CA VAL A 63 -2.24 -14.67 -7.55
C VAL A 63 -3.30 -13.74 -8.15
N ARG A 64 -4.20 -13.19 -7.33
CA ARG A 64 -5.27 -12.29 -7.81
C ARG A 64 -4.68 -11.02 -8.42
N ILE A 65 -3.71 -10.44 -7.71
CA ILE A 65 -3.04 -9.20 -8.13
C ILE A 65 -2.12 -9.47 -9.30
N SER A 66 -1.31 -10.54 -9.24
CA SER A 66 -0.37 -10.86 -10.32
C SER A 66 -1.09 -11.23 -11.62
N THR A 67 -2.20 -11.98 -11.58
CA THR A 67 -3.03 -12.25 -12.77
C THR A 67 -3.63 -10.97 -13.36
N TYR A 68 -4.17 -10.08 -12.52
CA TYR A 68 -4.66 -8.77 -12.99
C TYR A 68 -3.55 -7.94 -13.64
N VAL A 69 -2.37 -7.91 -13.03
CA VAL A 69 -1.20 -7.19 -13.56
C VAL A 69 -0.75 -7.79 -14.89
N SER A 70 -0.65 -9.12 -14.99
CA SER A 70 -0.27 -9.80 -16.23
C SER A 70 -1.26 -9.55 -17.36
N ALA A 71 -2.57 -9.56 -17.07
CA ALA A 71 -3.61 -9.30 -18.06
C ALA A 71 -3.59 -7.86 -18.59
N ASN A 72 -3.16 -6.90 -17.77
CA ASN A 72 -3.18 -5.47 -18.08
C ASN A 72 -1.77 -4.88 -18.20
N GLN A 73 -0.74 -5.71 -18.44
CA GLN A 73 0.66 -5.32 -18.28
C GLN A 73 1.06 -4.11 -19.15
N SER A 74 0.61 -4.07 -20.41
CA SER A 74 0.90 -2.98 -21.35
C SER A 74 0.30 -1.65 -20.88
N ILE A 75 -0.95 -1.69 -20.40
CA ILE A 75 -1.67 -0.51 -19.91
C ILE A 75 -1.03 -0.05 -18.60
N LEU A 76 -0.92 -0.94 -17.62
CA LEU A 76 -0.39 -0.62 -16.29
C LEU A 76 1.07 -0.17 -16.33
N GLY A 77 1.89 -0.76 -17.19
CA GLY A 77 3.31 -0.42 -17.33
C GLY A 77 3.56 0.99 -17.85
N ALA A 78 2.62 1.55 -18.61
CA ALA A 78 2.71 2.91 -19.16
C ALA A 78 2.18 3.99 -18.20
N LEU A 79 1.52 3.61 -17.11
CA LEU A 79 0.96 4.56 -16.16
C LEU A 79 2.04 5.20 -15.29
N PRO A 80 1.87 6.48 -14.91
CA PRO A 80 2.60 7.04 -13.77
C PRO A 80 2.37 6.20 -12.52
N PHE A 81 3.38 6.11 -11.66
CA PHE A 81 3.35 5.28 -10.46
C PHE A 81 2.12 5.54 -9.58
N ASP A 82 1.74 6.81 -9.44
CA ASP A 82 0.58 7.20 -8.63
C ASP A 82 -0.76 6.72 -9.20
N THR A 83 -0.87 6.70 -10.54
CA THR A 83 -2.06 6.21 -11.25
C THR A 83 -2.14 4.69 -11.17
N PHE A 84 -1.00 4.00 -11.35
CA PHE A 84 -0.91 2.55 -11.11
C PHE A 84 -1.39 2.18 -9.70
N LEU A 85 -0.91 2.90 -8.67
CA LEU A 85 -1.32 2.63 -7.28
C LEU A 85 -2.80 2.92 -7.04
N LYS A 86 -3.40 3.86 -7.77
CA LYS A 86 -4.85 4.11 -7.71
C LYS A 86 -5.61 2.88 -8.25
N CYS A 87 -5.21 2.34 -9.39
CA CYS A 87 -5.78 1.10 -9.93
C CYS A 87 -5.66 -0.06 -8.92
N ILE A 88 -4.51 -0.25 -8.28
CA ILE A 88 -4.34 -1.32 -7.27
C ILE A 88 -5.27 -1.09 -6.06
N ARG A 89 -5.39 0.15 -5.58
CA ARG A 89 -6.29 0.48 -4.47
C ARG A 89 -7.75 0.18 -4.82
N ASP A 90 -8.21 0.65 -5.96
CA ASP A 90 -9.61 0.54 -6.37
C ASP A 90 -10.05 -0.92 -6.64
N ASN A 91 -9.10 -1.78 -7.04
CA ASN A 91 -9.39 -3.19 -7.34
C ASN A 91 -9.19 -4.14 -6.15
N PHE A 92 -8.29 -3.82 -5.21
CA PHE A 92 -7.84 -4.78 -4.19
C PHE A 92 -8.00 -4.33 -2.74
N LEU A 93 -8.30 -3.05 -2.48
CA LEU A 93 -8.75 -2.64 -1.15
C LEU A 93 -10.25 -2.87 -0.98
N PRO A 94 -10.74 -3.13 0.25
CA PRO A 94 -12.17 -3.17 0.54
C PRO A 94 -12.88 -1.90 0.07
N HIS A 95 -14.07 -1.99 -0.54
CA HIS A 95 -14.77 -0.85 -1.15
C HIS A 95 -14.86 0.40 -0.27
N ASP A 96 -15.15 0.23 1.02
CA ASP A 96 -15.23 1.33 2.00
C ASP A 96 -14.01 1.37 2.95
N TRP A 97 -12.82 1.00 2.46
CA TRP A 97 -11.60 0.98 3.28
C TRP A 97 -11.33 2.35 3.92
N ALA A 98 -11.60 3.43 3.19
CA ALA A 98 -11.45 4.79 3.67
C ALA A 98 -12.46 5.08 4.77
N GLY A 99 -13.76 4.88 4.53
CA GLY A 99 -14.80 5.13 5.53
C GLY A 99 -14.60 4.32 6.80
N ASN A 100 -14.22 3.05 6.67
CA ASN A 100 -13.87 2.18 7.79
C ASN A 100 -12.67 2.73 8.58
N LEU A 101 -11.60 3.14 7.91
CA LEU A 101 -10.42 3.71 8.57
C LEU A 101 -10.76 5.01 9.31
N ARG A 102 -11.62 5.86 8.74
CA ARG A 102 -12.11 7.08 9.39
C ARG A 102 -12.94 6.76 10.64
N ALA A 103 -13.83 5.78 10.53
CA ALA A 103 -14.63 5.32 11.65
C ALA A 103 -13.74 4.75 12.77
N ASP A 104 -12.68 4.02 12.41
CA ASP A 104 -11.70 3.49 13.37
C ASP A 104 -10.94 4.59 14.10
N ILE A 105 -10.56 5.67 13.41
CA ILE A 105 -9.94 6.84 14.04
C ILE A 105 -10.90 7.51 15.03
N TYR A 106 -12.16 7.72 14.64
CA TYR A 106 -13.14 8.37 15.53
C TYR A 106 -13.52 7.51 16.74
N ARG A 107 -13.57 6.18 16.56
CA ARG A 107 -13.87 5.22 17.64
C ARG A 107 -12.65 4.89 18.49
N ALA A 108 -11.46 5.32 18.10
CA ALA A 108 -10.26 5.05 18.87
C ALA A 108 -10.34 5.74 20.23
N SER A 109 -10.26 4.93 21.28
CA SER A 109 -10.11 5.38 22.66
C SER A 109 -8.96 4.62 23.30
N GLN A 110 -8.22 5.27 24.19
CA GLN A 110 -7.19 4.59 24.97
C GLN A 110 -7.86 3.60 25.93
N GLY A 111 -7.48 2.32 25.86
CA GLY A 111 -7.93 1.31 26.82
C GLY A 111 -7.36 1.56 28.22
N LYS A 112 -8.04 1.07 29.27
CA LYS A 112 -7.63 1.29 30.68
C LYS A 112 -6.20 0.81 30.96
N ASP A 113 -5.80 -0.30 30.36
CA ASP A 113 -4.48 -0.92 30.54
C ASP A 113 -3.54 -0.68 29.34
N GLN A 114 -3.93 0.18 28.40
CA GLN A 114 -3.13 0.46 27.21
C GLN A 114 -2.15 1.63 27.47
N PRO A 115 -0.83 1.43 27.28
CA PRO A 115 0.13 2.53 27.34
C PRO A 115 -0.24 3.63 26.34
N TRP A 116 -0.15 4.89 26.78
CA TRP A 116 -0.45 6.06 25.95
C TRP A 116 0.28 6.02 24.60
N ARG A 117 1.57 5.67 24.62
CA ARG A 117 2.41 5.63 23.40
C ARG A 117 1.84 4.68 22.35
N ASP A 118 1.35 3.52 22.75
CA ASP A 118 0.85 2.51 21.81
C ASP A 118 -0.50 2.95 21.23
N TYR A 119 -1.35 3.58 22.04
CA TYR A 119 -2.58 4.23 21.58
C TYR A 119 -2.28 5.37 20.58
N ALA A 120 -1.40 6.29 20.95
CA ALA A 120 -1.04 7.45 20.13
C ALA A 120 -0.45 7.01 18.78
N ASN A 121 0.44 6.01 18.78
CA ASN A 121 1.02 5.45 17.56
C ASN A 121 -0.04 4.82 16.64
N LYS A 122 -1.02 4.10 17.20
CA LYS A 122 -2.14 3.53 16.43
C LYS A 122 -2.95 4.62 15.75
N VAL A 123 -3.37 5.66 16.48
CA VAL A 123 -4.19 6.76 15.93
C VAL A 123 -3.40 7.57 14.90
N ALA A 124 -2.13 7.87 15.17
CA ALA A 124 -1.26 8.58 14.24
C ALA A 124 -1.07 7.81 12.92
N SER A 125 -0.79 6.49 13.00
CA SER A 125 -0.64 5.64 11.82
C SER A 125 -1.93 5.59 10.98
N ALA A 126 -3.09 5.42 11.62
CA ALA A 126 -4.37 5.45 10.93
C ALA A 126 -4.64 6.82 10.27
N GLY A 127 -4.31 7.93 10.96
CA GLY A 127 -4.41 9.28 10.40
C GLY A 127 -3.51 9.50 9.18
N LEU A 128 -2.30 8.93 9.16
CA LEU A 128 -1.41 8.99 8.00
C LEU A 128 -1.98 8.21 6.81
N GLN A 129 -2.50 7.00 7.05
CA GLN A 129 -3.15 6.18 6.02
C GLN A 129 -4.39 6.89 5.43
N TRP A 130 -5.19 7.53 6.27
CA TRP A 130 -6.37 8.30 5.83
C TRP A 130 -5.97 9.50 4.96
N ASN A 131 -5.00 10.31 5.42
CA ASN A 131 -4.49 11.45 4.66
C ASN A 131 -3.89 11.03 3.31
N TYR A 132 -3.19 9.89 3.26
CA TYR A 132 -2.66 9.35 2.01
C TYR A 132 -3.78 8.99 1.02
N GLY A 133 -4.86 8.38 1.52
CA GLY A 133 -6.05 8.08 0.72
C GLY A 133 -6.70 9.31 0.10
N GLN A 134 -6.80 10.40 0.88
CA GLN A 134 -7.52 11.62 0.49
C GLN A 134 -6.71 12.55 -0.42
N ARG A 135 -5.41 12.78 -0.14
CA ARG A 135 -4.58 13.77 -0.88
C ARG A 135 -4.30 13.38 -2.34
N ARG A 136 -4.58 12.15 -2.75
CA ARG A 136 -4.36 11.66 -4.13
C ARG A 136 -5.64 11.28 -4.88
N GLN A 137 -6.80 11.62 -4.33
CA GLN A 137 -8.08 11.59 -5.07
C GLN A 137 -8.38 12.94 -5.76
N SER A 138 -7.69 14.01 -5.38
CA SER A 138 -7.90 15.39 -5.84
C SER A 138 -6.98 15.81 -7.02
N ILE A 139 -6.55 14.85 -7.85
CA ILE A 139 -5.82 15.10 -9.11
C ILE A 139 -6.51 14.29 -10.21
#